data_AF-A2IBG8-F1
#
_entry.id   AF-A2IBG8-F1
#
_cell.length_a   1.000
_cell.length_b   1.000
_cell.length_c   1.000
_cell.angle_alpha   90.00
_cell.angle_beta   90.00
_cell.angle_gamma   90.00
#
_symmetry.space_group_name_H-M   'P 1'
#
loop_
_entity.id
_entity.type
_entity.pdbx_description
1 polymer ?
#
loop_
_entity_poly.entity_id
_entity_poly.type
_entity_poly.pdbx_seq_one_letter_code
_entity_poly.pdbx_strand_id
1 'polypeptide(L)'
;YDEGVFAPGHCSAWVNRKCERGDSSTEPYIVTHNQLLAHSAAYHLYKNKYPQHTAEIGITLVTHWFVPYSNSSEDMDAAQRGLDWLYGWYMDPLTYGHYPRTMVDLLGSRLPTFTEEES
;
A
#
# COMPACT_ATOMS: atom_id res chain seq x y z
N TYR A 1 10.81 -4.30 -5.08
CA TYR A 1 9.81 -3.86 -6.07
C TYR A 1 9.99 -2.40 -6.45
N ASP A 2 10.62 -1.56 -5.62
CA ASP A 2 11.01 -0.20 -6.02
C ASP A 2 12.54 -0.04 -6.14
N GLU A 3 13.30 0.05 -5.05
CA GLU A 3 14.76 0.25 -5.12
C GLU A 3 15.56 -1.05 -5.36
N GLY A 4 14.92 -2.22 -5.26
CA GLY A 4 15.56 -3.52 -5.42
C GLY A 4 16.54 -3.90 -4.30
N VAL A 5 16.51 -3.21 -3.16
CA VAL A 5 17.43 -3.46 -2.02
C VAL A 5 17.03 -4.71 -1.22
N PHE A 6 15.73 -4.99 -1.09
CA PHE A 6 15.21 -6.16 -0.40
C PHE A 6 14.75 -7.23 -1.37
N ALA A 7 14.80 -8.50 -0.94
CA ALA A 7 14.30 -9.64 -1.71
C ALA A 7 12.84 -9.39 -2.18
N PRO A 8 12.48 -9.74 -3.43
CA PRO A 8 13.28 -10.49 -4.42
C PRO A 8 14.25 -9.62 -5.25
N GLY A 9 14.48 -8.36 -4.89
CA GLY A 9 15.44 -7.49 -5.58
C GLY A 9 14.93 -6.87 -6.88
N HIS A 10 13.61 -6.87 -7.10
CA HIS A 10 13.05 -6.26 -8.31
C HIS A 10 13.10 -4.72 -8.25
N CYS A 11 13.51 -4.15 -9.37
CA CYS A 11 13.37 -2.73 -9.69
C CYS A 11 13.50 -2.49 -11.20
N SER A 12 13.13 -1.29 -11.65
CA SER A 12 13.42 -0.86 -13.02
C SER A 12 14.92 -0.66 -13.24
N ALA A 13 15.41 -0.95 -14.45
CA ALA A 13 16.81 -0.76 -14.82
C ALA A 13 17.31 0.70 -14.68
N TRP A 14 16.41 1.69 -14.73
CA TRP A 14 16.72 3.10 -14.52
C TRP A 14 16.88 3.49 -13.04
N VAL A 15 16.34 2.70 -12.11
CA VAL A 15 16.54 2.87 -10.67
C VAL A 15 17.89 2.27 -10.26
N ASN A 16 18.15 1.03 -10.66
CA ASN A 16 19.43 0.37 -10.43
C ASN A 16 19.75 -0.59 -11.57
N ARG A 17 20.88 -0.37 -12.25
CA ARG A 17 21.33 -1.18 -13.40
C ARG A 17 21.60 -2.65 -13.05
N LYS A 18 21.73 -2.99 -11.76
CA LYS A 18 21.90 -4.36 -11.30
C LYS A 18 20.58 -5.13 -11.18
N CYS A 19 19.42 -4.46 -11.25
CA CYS A 19 18.15 -5.17 -11.24
C CYS A 19 17.95 -5.91 -12.55
N GLU A 20 17.77 -7.22 -12.44
CA GLU A 20 17.60 -8.10 -13.60
C GLU A 20 16.18 -8.01 -14.18
N ARG A 21 15.19 -7.64 -13.36
CA ARG A 21 13.80 -7.47 -13.76
C ARG A 21 13.04 -6.57 -12.77
N GLY A 22 11.89 -6.10 -13.22
CA GLY A 22 10.92 -5.38 -12.43
C GLY A 22 10.50 -4.05 -13.06
N ASP A 23 9.45 -3.47 -12.51
CA ASP A 23 8.99 -2.13 -12.86
C ASP A 23 8.63 -1.36 -11.59
N SER A 24 9.54 -0.48 -11.17
CA SER A 24 9.40 0.38 -10.00
C SER A 24 8.21 1.33 -10.09
N SER A 25 7.68 1.58 -11.29
CA SER A 25 6.50 2.43 -11.47
C SER A 25 5.17 1.71 -11.23
N THR A 26 5.15 0.37 -11.20
CA THR A 26 3.91 -0.43 -11.16
C THR A 26 3.94 -1.55 -10.13
N GLU A 27 5.04 -2.30 -10.02
CA GLU A 27 5.15 -3.46 -9.14
C GLU A 27 4.87 -3.15 -7.66
N PRO A 28 5.28 -2.00 -7.07
CA PRO A 28 4.93 -1.69 -5.69
C PRO A 28 3.42 -1.71 -5.45
N TYR A 29 2.63 -1.19 -6.39
CA TYR A 29 1.17 -1.14 -6.29
C TYR A 29 0.52 -2.51 -6.45
N ILE A 30 1.02 -3.32 -7.39
CA ILE A 30 0.55 -4.69 -7.58
C ILE A 30 0.83 -5.54 -6.33
N VAL A 31 2.02 -5.41 -5.75
CA VAL A 31 2.41 -6.20 -4.58
C VAL A 31 1.60 -5.79 -3.36
N THR A 32 1.46 -4.50 -3.07
CA THR A 32 0.65 -4.03 -1.95
C THR A 32 -0.82 -4.44 -2.10
N HIS A 33 -1.38 -4.38 -3.30
CA HIS A 33 -2.75 -4.85 -3.55
C HIS A 33 -2.92 -6.33 -3.20
N ASN A 34 -2.01 -7.19 -3.66
CA ASN A 34 -2.03 -8.61 -3.31
C ASN A 34 -1.80 -8.88 -1.81
N GLN A 35 -0.99 -8.06 -1.13
CA GLN A 35 -0.81 -8.17 0.31
C GLN A 35 -2.11 -7.87 1.07
N LEU A 36 -2.85 -6.85 0.65
CA LEU A 36 -4.16 -6.52 1.21
C LEU A 36 -5.19 -7.64 0.99
N LEU A 37 -5.27 -8.17 -0.23
CA LEU A 37 -6.16 -9.30 -0.55
C LEU A 37 -5.78 -10.56 0.26
N ALA A 38 -4.49 -10.86 0.37
CA ALA A 38 -4.01 -11.99 1.17
C ALA A 38 -4.33 -11.83 2.66
N HIS A 39 -4.20 -10.61 3.20
CA HIS A 39 -4.59 -10.30 4.57
C HIS A 39 -6.10 -10.50 4.78
N SER A 40 -6.94 -9.95 3.88
CA SER A 40 -8.39 -10.11 3.93
C SER A 40 -8.80 -11.58 3.88
N ALA A 41 -8.25 -12.36 2.94
CA ALA A 41 -8.51 -13.79 2.82
C ALA A 41 -8.12 -14.57 4.09
N ALA A 42 -6.97 -14.25 4.69
CA ALA A 42 -6.52 -14.87 5.94
C ALA A 42 -7.44 -14.52 7.13
N TYR A 43 -7.87 -13.26 7.22
CA TYR A 43 -8.83 -12.80 8.22
C TYR A 43 -10.16 -13.55 8.10
N HIS A 44 -10.76 -13.60 6.92
CA HIS A 44 -12.02 -14.29 6.67
C HIS A 44 -11.91 -15.79 6.92
N LEU A 45 -10.82 -16.43 6.48
CA LEU A 45 -10.56 -17.84 6.77
C LEU A 45 -10.57 -18.10 8.27
N TYR A 46 -9.86 -17.28 9.05
CA TYR A 46 -9.79 -17.45 10.49
C TYR A 46 -11.17 -17.28 11.15
N LYS A 47 -11.89 -16.20 10.83
CA LYS A 47 -13.22 -15.92 11.39
C LYS A 47 -14.23 -17.03 11.06
N ASN A 48 -14.18 -17.56 9.84
CA ASN A 48 -15.12 -18.57 9.39
C ASN A 48 -14.78 -19.97 9.92
N LYS A 49 -13.49 -20.31 10.02
CA LYS A 49 -13.03 -21.65 10.45
C LYS A 49 -12.93 -21.80 11.96
N TYR A 50 -12.68 -20.71 12.69
CA TYR A 50 -12.49 -20.73 14.13
C TYR A 50 -13.43 -19.73 14.85
N PRO A 51 -14.76 -19.80 14.63
CA PRO A 51 -15.72 -18.83 15.17
C PRO A 51 -15.77 -18.78 16.71
N GLN A 52 -15.39 -19.86 17.37
CA GLN A 52 -15.32 -19.98 18.82
C GLN A 52 -14.04 -19.39 19.43
N HIS A 53 -13.05 -19.00 18.60
CA HIS A 53 -11.82 -18.36 19.08
C HIS A 53 -12.00 -16.84 19.15
N THR A 54 -11.47 -16.24 20.21
CA THR A 54 -11.56 -14.80 20.46
C THR A 54 -10.30 -14.03 20.07
N ALA A 55 -9.29 -14.70 19.49
CA ALA A 55 -8.05 -14.02 19.14
C ALA A 55 -8.28 -12.96 18.05
N GLU A 56 -7.52 -11.88 18.15
CA GLU A 56 -7.55 -10.76 17.23
C GLU A 56 -6.55 -10.99 16.09
N ILE A 57 -6.92 -10.56 14.89
CA ILE A 57 -6.05 -10.53 13.72
C ILE A 57 -5.95 -9.09 13.28
N GLY A 58 -4.72 -8.67 12.99
CA GLY A 58 -4.43 -7.35 12.44
C GLY A 58 -3.28 -7.41 11.45
N ILE A 59 -2.91 -6.23 10.96
CA ILE A 59 -1.76 -6.03 10.09
C ILE A 59 -0.73 -5.16 10.82
N THR A 60 0.56 -5.35 10.53
CA THR A 60 1.62 -4.49 11.04
C THR A 60 2.05 -3.54 9.94
N LEU A 61 1.98 -2.24 10.20
CA LEU A 61 2.35 -1.20 9.26
C LEU A 61 3.58 -0.45 9.77
N VAL A 62 4.53 -0.21 8.88
CA VAL A 62 5.58 0.78 9.11
C VAL A 62 5.04 2.15 8.74
N THR A 63 5.15 3.11 9.65
CA THR A 63 4.70 4.49 9.38
C THR A 63 5.61 5.51 10.06
N HIS A 64 5.59 6.70 9.50
CA HIS A 64 6.30 7.87 10.00
C HIS A 64 5.29 9.01 10.13
N TRP A 65 5.56 9.91 11.06
CA TRP A 65 4.85 11.18 11.10
C TRP A 65 5.49 12.14 10.11
N PHE A 66 4.65 12.86 9.35
CA PHE A 66 5.08 13.87 8.40
C PHE A 66 4.68 15.24 8.91
N VAL A 67 5.61 16.18 8.82
CA VAL A 67 5.41 17.59 9.19
C VAL A 67 5.75 18.43 7.97
N PRO A 68 4.95 19.45 7.62
CA PRO A 68 5.24 20.29 6.48
C PRO A 68 6.58 21.03 6.66
N TYR A 69 7.31 21.21 5.56
CA TYR A 69 8.60 21.89 5.57
C TYR A 69 8.47 23.38 5.90
N SER A 70 7.40 24.02 5.44
CA SER A 70 7.05 25.41 5.75
C SER A 70 5.53 25.59 5.90
N ASN A 71 5.09 26.82 6.12
CA ASN A 71 3.65 27.15 6.20
C ASN A 71 3.01 27.36 4.80
N SER A 72 3.70 27.01 3.71
CA SER A 72 3.10 27.05 2.37
C SER A 72 2.02 25.97 2.22
N SER A 73 0.98 26.23 1.43
CA SER A 73 -0.04 25.23 1.10
C SER A 73 0.57 23.98 0.46
N GLU A 74 1.59 24.17 -0.37
CA GLU A 74 2.27 23.12 -1.11
C GLU A 74 2.97 22.13 -0.16
N ASP A 75 3.61 22.64 0.89
CA ASP A 75 4.28 21.81 1.90
C ASP A 75 3.28 21.11 2.83
N MET A 76 2.16 21.78 3.15
CA MET A 76 1.06 21.16 3.89
C MET A 76 0.45 19.99 3.11
N ASP A 77 0.17 20.19 1.82
CA ASP A 77 -0.35 19.14 0.96
C ASP A 77 0.69 18.02 0.75
N ALA A 78 1.98 18.36 0.68
CA ALA A 78 3.06 17.38 0.59
C ALA A 78 3.15 16.50 1.84
N ALA A 79 3.00 17.08 3.04
CA ALA A 79 2.97 16.31 4.28
C ALA A 79 1.78 15.33 4.31
N GLN A 80 0.60 15.78 3.89
CA GLN A 80 -0.58 14.90 3.77
C GLN A 80 -0.35 13.78 2.75
N ARG A 81 0.18 14.09 1.56
CA ARG A 81 0.51 13.07 0.55
C ARG A 81 1.53 12.05 1.08
N GLY A 82 2.50 12.49 1.88
CA GLY A 82 3.46 11.59 2.55
C GLY A 82 2.77 10.59 3.48
N LEU A 83 1.81 11.06 4.29
CA LEU A 83 0.97 10.20 5.13
C LEU A 83 0.13 9.24 4.30
N ASP A 84 -0.48 9.70 3.20
CA ASP A 84 -1.28 8.85 2.33
C ASP A 84 -0.42 7.73 1.71
N TRP A 85 0.81 8.02 1.29
CA TRP A 85 1.71 7.03 0.68
C TRP A 85 2.30 6.01 1.66
N LEU A 86 2.43 6.35 2.94
CA LEU A 86 3.06 5.46 3.92
C LEU A 86 2.05 4.75 4.83
N TYR A 87 0.93 5.43 5.15
CA TYR A 87 -0.11 4.92 6.05
C TYR A 87 -1.43 4.69 5.32
N GLY A 88 -1.95 5.72 4.64
CA GLY A 88 -3.26 5.65 3.96
C GLY A 88 -3.34 4.55 2.91
N TRP A 89 -2.23 4.26 2.22
CA TRP A 89 -2.12 3.22 1.19
C TRP A 89 -2.59 1.84 1.67
N TYR A 90 -2.38 1.54 2.95
CA TYR A 90 -2.88 0.31 3.58
C TYR A 90 -4.14 0.57 4.40
N MET A 91 -4.19 1.68 5.13
CA MET A 91 -5.24 1.88 6.13
C MET A 91 -6.60 2.22 5.52
N ASP A 92 -6.63 2.98 4.42
CA ASP A 92 -7.89 3.30 3.75
C ASP A 92 -8.56 2.05 3.17
N PRO A 93 -7.86 1.14 2.45
CA PRO A 93 -8.45 -0.12 2.01
C PRO A 93 -9.01 -0.96 3.17
N LEU A 94 -8.29 -1.04 4.28
CA LEU A 94 -8.70 -1.84 5.44
C LEU A 94 -9.89 -1.23 6.22
N THR A 95 -10.13 0.07 6.09
CA THR A 95 -11.18 0.79 6.83
C THR A 95 -12.39 1.08 5.96
N TYR A 96 -12.16 1.40 4.69
CA TYR A 96 -13.15 1.95 3.76
C TYR A 96 -13.28 1.14 2.46
N GLY A 97 -12.42 0.14 2.22
CA GLY A 97 -12.48 -0.70 1.02
C GLY A 97 -11.87 -0.07 -0.24
N HIS A 98 -11.29 1.13 -0.15
CA HIS A 98 -10.68 1.81 -1.28
C HIS A 98 -9.37 2.52 -0.91
N TYR A 99 -8.52 2.78 -1.90
CA TYR A 99 -7.30 3.56 -1.71
C TYR A 99 -7.59 5.05 -1.42
N PRO A 100 -6.62 5.79 -0.85
CA PRO A 100 -6.74 7.24 -0.69
C PRO A 100 -6.98 7.94 -2.02
N ARG A 101 -7.82 8.98 -2.01
CA ARG A 101 -8.19 9.71 -3.24
C ARG A 101 -6.98 10.30 -3.96
N THR A 102 -6.03 10.84 -3.19
CA THR A 102 -4.75 11.38 -3.68
C THR A 102 -3.95 10.36 -4.49
N MET A 103 -3.92 9.10 -4.04
CA MET A 103 -3.28 8.01 -4.75
C MET A 103 -4.02 7.66 -6.05
N VAL A 104 -5.34 7.55 -6.00
CA VAL A 104 -6.16 7.27 -7.19
C VAL A 104 -5.93 8.33 -8.26
N ASP A 105 -5.98 9.61 -7.89
CA ASP A 105 -5.84 10.73 -8.81
C ASP A 105 -4.44 10.83 -9.43
N LEU A 106 -3.37 10.52 -8.68
CA LEU A 106 -1.98 10.65 -9.16
C LEU A 106 -1.45 9.38 -9.86
N LEU A 107 -1.94 8.20 -9.49
CA LEU A 107 -1.43 6.93 -10.02
C LEU A 107 -2.24 6.42 -11.22
N GLY A 108 -3.54 6.72 -11.27
CA GLY A 108 -4.43 6.27 -12.34
C GLY A 108 -4.32 4.77 -12.57
N SER A 109 -4.11 4.36 -13.82
CA SER A 109 -4.07 2.95 -14.23
C SER A 109 -2.94 2.11 -13.64
N ARG A 110 -1.96 2.73 -12.96
CA ARG A 110 -0.89 2.00 -12.26
C ARG A 110 -1.34 1.44 -10.91
N LEU A 111 -2.41 2.00 -10.34
CA LEU A 111 -3.00 1.53 -9.09
C LEU A 111 -4.11 0.53 -9.41
N PRO A 112 -4.04 -0.72 -8.90
CA PRO A 112 -5.12 -1.67 -9.05
C PRO A 112 -6.43 -1.18 -8.42
N THR A 113 -7.55 -1.73 -8.88
CA THR A 113 -8.89 -1.42 -8.34
C THR A 113 -9.45 -2.65 -7.64
N PHE A 114 -9.99 -2.46 -6.43
CA PHE A 114 -10.76 -3.52 -5.77
C PHE A 114 -12.10 -3.73 -6.49
N THR A 115 -12.51 -4.99 -6.59
CA THR A 115 -13.88 -5.35 -6.93
C THR A 115 -14.80 -5.12 -5.73
N GLU A 116 -16.12 -5.21 -5.96
CA GLU A 116 -17.12 -5.07 -4.89
C GLU A 116 -16.99 -6.15 -3.81
N GLU A 117 -16.51 -7.36 -4.14
CA GLU A 117 -16.28 -8.43 -3.16
C GLU A 117 -14.99 -8.23 -2.35
N GLU A 118 -14.01 -7.53 -2.91
CA GLU A 118 -12.72 -7.28 -2.26
C GLU A 118 -12.73 -6.03 -1.38
N SER A 119 -13.71 -5.13 -1.60
CA SER A 119 -13.93 -3.86 -0.87
C SER A 119 -14.79 -4.05 0.37
#